data_AF-A0A5J4Q677-F1
#
_entry.id   AF-A0A5J4Q677-F1
#
_cell.length_a   1.000
_cell.length_b   1.000
_cell.length_c   1.000
_cell.angle_alpha   90.00
_cell.angle_beta   90.00
_cell.angle_gamma   90.00
#
_symmetry.space_group_name_H-M   'P 1'
#
loop_
_entity.id
_entity.type
_entity.pdbx_description
1 polymer ?
#
loop_
_entity_poly.entity_id
_entity_poly.type
_entity_poly.pdbx_seq_one_letter_code
_entity_poly.pdbx_strand_id
1 'polypeptide(L)' 'MTSETPSTRQIGSNNENFTIGSYNGFEIMIRDSDG' A
#
# COMPACT_ATOMS: atom_id res chain seq x y z
N MET A 1 11.21 16.70 12.34
CA MET A 1 10.35 16.00 11.38
C MET A 1 10.98 14.64 11.15
N THR A 2 10.42 13.56 11.69
CA THR A 2 10.84 12.22 11.30
C THR A 2 10.37 12.01 9.87
N SER A 3 11.31 11.89 8.93
CA SER A 3 11.01 11.45 7.57
C SER A 3 10.52 10.01 7.68
N GLU A 4 9.21 9.81 7.75
CA GLU A 4 8.64 8.49 7.51
C GLU A 4 8.94 8.17 6.05
N THR A 5 9.99 7.38 5.81
CA THR A 5 10.28 6.85 4.49
C THR A 5 9.02 6.08 4.07
N PRO A 6 8.34 6.46 2.97
CA PRO A 6 7.13 5.77 2.55
C PRO A 6 7.49 4.30 2.31
N SER A 7 7.03 3.41 3.19
CA SER A 7 7.24 1.99 3.02
C SER A 7 6.01 1.43 2.37
N THR A 8 6.17 0.89 1.17
CA THR A 8 5.10 0.17 0.48
C THR A 8 5.35 -1.32 0.59
N ARG A 9 4.29 -2.10 0.82
CA ARG A 9 4.34 -3.55 0.78
C ARG A 9 3.21 -4.08 -0.08
N GLN A 10 3.50 -5.13 -0.84
CA GLN A 10 2.50 -5.83 -1.62
C GLN A 10 1.94 -7.04 -0.86
N ILE A 11 0.64 -7.27 -1.01
CA ILE A 11 -0.03 -8.48 -0.54
C ILE A 11 -0.91 -9.05 -1.66
N GLY A 12 -1.00 -10.37 -1.72
CA GLY A 12 -1.98 -11.07 -2.55
C GLY A 12 -3.14 -11.57 -1.70
N SER A 13 -4.38 -11.41 -2.17
CA SER A 13 -5.58 -11.93 -1.51
C SER A 13 -6.69 -12.17 -2.54
N ASN A 14 -7.41 -13.29 -2.45
CA ASN A 14 -8.52 -13.62 -3.36
C ASN A 14 -8.20 -13.51 -4.86
N ASN A 15 -6.98 -13.90 -5.24
CA ASN A 15 -6.49 -13.78 -6.63
C ASN A 15 -6.40 -12.32 -7.14
N GLU A 16 -6.37 -11.36 -6.23
CA GLU A 16 -6.10 -9.94 -6.46
C GLU A 16 -4.78 -9.54 -5.79
N ASN A 17 -4.09 -8.54 -6.34
CA ASN A 17 -2.92 -7.94 -5.74
C ASN A 17 -3.25 -6.57 -5.16
N PHE A 18 -2.62 -6.24 -4.05
CA PHE A 18 -2.80 -4.97 -3.37
C PHE A 18 -1.46 -4.37 -2.98
N THR A 19 -1.35 -3.06 -3.20
CA THR A 19 -0.25 -2.25 -2.68
C THR A 19 -0.74 -1.51 -1.43
N ILE A 20 -0.07 -1.76 -0.30
CA ILE A 20 -0.31 -1.08 0.98
C ILE A 20 0.80 -0.08 1.22
N GLY A 21 0.45 1.16 1.56
CA GLY A 21 1.39 2.21 1.96
C GLY A 21 0.87 3.03 3.13
N SER A 22 1.75 3.83 3.73
CA SER A 22 1.39 4.78 4.79
C SER A 22 1.54 6.23 4.32
N TYR A 23 0.60 7.09 4.72
CA TYR A 23 0.64 8.52 4.44
C TYR A 23 0.00 9.30 5.60
N ASN A 24 0.77 10.20 6.23
CA ASN A 24 0.32 11.03 7.36
C ASN A 24 -0.35 10.21 8.49
N GLY A 25 0.16 9.03 8.81
CA GLY A 25 -0.40 8.14 9.84
C GLY A 25 -1.64 7.36 9.43
N PHE A 26 -2.08 7.46 8.18
CA PHE A 26 -3.13 6.61 7.61
C PHE A 26 -2.54 5.49 6.76
N GLU A 27 -3.17 4.32 6.80
CA GLU A 27 -2.86 3.22 5.89
C GLU A 27 -3.74 3.34 4.64
N ILE A 28 -3.11 3.27 3.47
CA ILE A 28 -3.75 3.33 2.16
C ILE A 28 -3.57 1.96 1.50
N MET A 29 -4.68 1.37 1.06
CA MET A 29 -4.69 0.13 0.30
C MET A 29 -5.19 0.43 -1.12
N ILE A 30 -4.37 0.09 -2.11
CA ILE A 30 -4.69 0.22 -3.52
C ILE A 30 -4.84 -1.20 -4.07
N ARG A 31 -5.97 -1.50 -4.71
CA ARG A 31 -6.12 -2.72 -5.50
C ARG A 31 -5.37 -2.51 -6.82
N ASP A 32 -4.40 -3.36 -7.08
CA ASP A 32 -3.70 -3.38 -8.36
C ASP A 32 -4.70 -3.99 -9.37
N SER A 33 -5.28 -3.16 -10.24
CA SER A 33 -6.14 -3.62 -11.35
C SER A 33 -5.31 -3.69 -12.62
N ASP A 34 -5.53 -4.72 -13.43
CA ASP A 34 -4.74 -5.04 -14.62
C ASP A 34 -4.90 -4.03 -15.80
N GLY A 35 -5.56 -2.88 -15.58
CA GLY A 35 -5.95 -1.91 -16.60
C GLY A 35 -7.41 -1.99 -17.00
#